data_AF-A0A1V8V3H1-F1
#
_entry.id   AF-A0A1V8V3H1-F1
#
_cell.length_a   1.000
_cell.length_b   1.000
_cell.length_c   1.000
_cell.angle_alpha   90.00
_cell.angle_beta   90.00
_cell.angle_gamma   90.00
#
_symmetry.space_group_name_H-M   'P 1'
#
loop_
_entity.id
_entity.type
_entity.pdbx_description
1 polymer ?
#
loop_
_entity_poly.entity_id
_entity_poly.type
_entity_poly.pdbx_seq_one_letter_code
_entity_poly.pdbx_strand_id
1 'polypeptide(L)'
;MAQPPSQANQPKPNQQRAPKTLTHAYMVCGVGREPSQWVKAPAPSQGKIGHMKGAVGQFWLPEILGSSPRLEQDNEIARSLHAAMRACFPHDVEICTGASQPHCVHHAFVLQQDSSHTLYGIALRVWSRADEKRAETIRDLRKRTEADYFDTPGETYWIPYCLSFLSRYPLYNLLGDYLRGMWIHWNKATNLFHAEEVSRILTFPAPRLNDLVRIDMKDYALCYQFPSSPTGFQNFAMWPLFCCLSIPNIVGVLEAAVSPTRRIIFISHYPAMLTVAAETVRYCVRVYEWSGLYVPVVHARHAKELVQEPGPYILGLTAECRTLFTAPPDALVVDLDRNFVLTSSPPTAWSAKQRSKLIHRITESLNGNVSPSGVPQHLRSAYGGGKLIPAGQIIVMRGEVESVQDPGWWAQDEVMKVMDHACEKLGKNTGMKAVFGGAQKKPLMTKVSMRHLNEIVRERNQYSRDAMEAWQDFINLKGRMDTELTKVTKRNNFLVEELESWKQQFLKFQAFAEQLTKETNELKIKIENHKRENRRIT
;
A
#
# COMPACT_ATOMS: atom_id res chain seq x y z
N MET A 1 29.25 -50.56 25.02
CA MET A 1 29.34 -49.30 24.26
C MET A 1 28.08 -49.15 23.42
N ALA A 2 27.21 -48.22 23.78
CA ALA A 2 26.12 -47.75 22.93
C ALA A 2 25.96 -46.25 23.22
N GLN A 3 26.18 -45.41 22.20
CA GLN A 3 26.07 -43.95 22.29
C GLN A 3 24.59 -43.53 22.38
N PRO A 4 24.26 -42.49 23.17
CA PRO A 4 22.91 -41.93 23.16
C PRO A 4 22.67 -41.11 21.87
N PRO A 5 21.41 -41.02 21.40
CA PRO A 5 21.07 -40.35 20.15
C PRO A 5 21.35 -38.85 20.21
N SER A 6 21.90 -38.35 19.10
CA SER A 6 22.22 -36.94 18.85
C SER A 6 20.98 -36.06 19.02
N GLN A 7 21.13 -35.00 19.83
CA GLN A 7 20.14 -33.94 19.93
C GLN A 7 19.90 -33.35 18.53
N ALA A 8 18.67 -33.54 18.04
CA ALA A 8 18.19 -32.88 16.84
C ALA A 8 18.35 -31.36 17.03
N ASN A 9 18.97 -30.73 16.03
CA ASN A 9 19.14 -29.28 15.91
C ASN A 9 17.83 -28.55 16.26
N GLN A 10 17.79 -27.93 17.45
CA GLN A 10 16.83 -26.86 17.69
C GLN A 10 17.16 -25.71 16.73
N PRO A 11 16.21 -25.20 15.93
CA PRO A 11 16.45 -24.02 15.13
C PRO A 11 16.82 -22.88 16.07
N LYS A 12 18.02 -22.31 15.89
CA LYS A 12 18.44 -21.10 16.61
C LYS A 12 17.36 -20.03 16.38
N PRO A 13 16.94 -19.27 17.42
CA PRO A 13 16.03 -18.15 17.21
C PRO A 13 16.68 -17.21 16.19
N ASN A 14 15.94 -16.87 15.13
CA ASN A 14 16.36 -15.91 14.13
C ASN A 14 16.81 -14.62 14.85
N GLN A 15 18.12 -14.38 14.91
CA GLN A 15 18.64 -13.13 15.45
C GLN A 15 18.11 -12.01 14.57
N GLN A 16 17.20 -11.19 15.11
CA GLN A 16 16.70 -9.98 14.46
C GLN A 16 17.90 -9.15 13.99
N ARG A 17 18.17 -9.14 12.68
CA ARG A 17 19.20 -8.27 12.12
C ARG A 17 18.73 -6.83 12.29
N ALA A 18 19.48 -6.00 13.00
CA ALA A 18 19.14 -4.58 13.14
C ALA A 18 18.95 -3.89 11.76
N PRO A 19 18.10 -2.85 11.66
CA PRO A 19 18.04 -1.98 10.49
C PRO A 19 19.40 -1.44 10.12
N LYS A 20 19.75 -1.54 8.83
CA LYS A 20 20.98 -0.93 8.28
C LYS A 20 20.73 0.48 7.77
N THR A 21 19.50 0.73 7.31
CA THR A 21 19.09 1.97 6.64
C THR A 21 17.76 2.45 7.20
N LEU A 22 17.48 3.75 7.04
CA LEU A 22 16.20 4.37 7.40
C LEU A 22 15.03 3.76 6.62
N THR A 23 15.24 3.56 5.32
CA THR A 23 14.25 3.00 4.40
C THR A 23 14.76 1.68 3.85
N HIS A 24 13.91 0.66 3.90
CA HIS A 24 14.22 -0.70 3.52
C HIS A 24 14.04 -0.95 2.03
N ALA A 25 12.97 -0.41 1.43
CA ALA A 25 12.69 -0.58 0.02
C ALA A 25 11.84 0.57 -0.55
N TYR A 26 11.89 0.73 -1.86
CA TYR A 26 11.06 1.62 -2.66
C TYR A 26 10.37 0.83 -3.78
N MET A 27 9.16 1.24 -4.13
CA MET A 27 8.34 0.60 -5.14
C MET A 27 7.53 1.61 -5.94
N VAL A 28 7.34 1.31 -7.22
CA VAL A 28 6.30 1.89 -8.07
C VAL A 28 5.39 0.75 -8.52
N CYS A 29 4.08 0.90 -8.34
CA CYS A 29 3.10 -0.09 -8.77
C CYS A 29 1.88 0.54 -9.46
N GLY A 30 1.19 -0.20 -10.31
CA GLY A 30 0.05 0.26 -11.10
C GLY A 30 -0.35 -0.81 -12.11
N VAL A 31 -1.02 -0.45 -13.20
CA VAL A 31 -1.22 -1.40 -14.32
C VAL A 31 0.01 -1.45 -15.22
N GLY A 32 0.25 -2.61 -15.84
CA GLY A 32 1.34 -2.81 -16.79
C GLY A 32 1.33 -1.79 -17.94
N ARG A 33 2.50 -1.52 -18.53
CA ARG A 33 2.64 -0.53 -19.60
C ARG A 33 1.83 -0.91 -20.84
N GLU A 34 1.75 -2.20 -21.13
CA GLU A 34 0.97 -2.71 -22.25
C GLU A 34 -0.45 -3.11 -21.82
N PRO A 35 -1.51 -2.53 -22.42
CA PRO A 35 -2.89 -2.91 -22.10
C PRO A 35 -3.21 -4.40 -22.19
N SER A 36 -2.54 -5.11 -23.10
CA SER A 36 -2.69 -6.55 -23.28
C SER A 36 -2.25 -7.40 -22.07
N GLN A 37 -1.47 -6.81 -21.16
CA GLN A 37 -1.01 -7.46 -19.93
C GLN A 37 -1.99 -7.25 -18.77
N TRP A 38 -2.97 -6.37 -18.94
CA TRP A 38 -3.89 -6.01 -17.86
C TRP A 38 -4.80 -7.19 -17.53
N VAL A 39 -4.73 -7.62 -16.27
CA VAL A 39 -5.56 -8.71 -15.76
C VAL A 39 -6.71 -8.13 -14.96
N LYS A 40 -7.93 -8.53 -15.30
CA LYS A 40 -9.13 -8.15 -14.53
C LYS A 40 -9.03 -8.69 -13.11
N ALA A 41 -9.31 -7.84 -12.13
CA ALA A 41 -9.41 -8.26 -10.73
C ALA A 41 -10.57 -9.25 -10.54
N PRO A 42 -10.39 -10.40 -9.88
CA PRO A 42 -11.49 -11.27 -9.48
C PRO A 42 -12.52 -10.51 -8.62
N ALA A 43 -13.79 -10.88 -8.81
CA ALA A 43 -14.87 -10.37 -7.98
C ALA A 43 -14.68 -10.82 -6.52
N PRO A 44 -15.06 -9.98 -5.53
CA PRO A 44 -15.02 -10.38 -4.13
C PRO A 44 -15.99 -11.54 -3.88
N SER A 45 -15.65 -12.40 -2.91
CA SER A 45 -16.47 -13.57 -2.54
C SER A 45 -17.80 -13.21 -1.85
N GLN A 46 -17.94 -11.95 -1.42
CA GLN A 46 -19.12 -11.39 -0.78
C GLN A 46 -19.23 -9.91 -1.16
N GLY A 47 -20.45 -9.44 -1.42
CA GLY A 47 -20.73 -8.03 -1.68
C GLY A 47 -20.13 -7.51 -2.99
N LYS A 48 -19.97 -6.19 -3.07
CA LYS A 48 -19.34 -5.48 -4.18
C LYS A 48 -18.49 -4.32 -3.65
N ILE A 49 -17.38 -4.07 -4.31
CA ILE A 49 -16.55 -2.88 -4.04
C ILE A 49 -17.26 -1.68 -4.67
N GLY A 50 -17.43 -0.60 -3.91
CA GLY A 50 -17.93 0.67 -4.45
C GLY A 50 -16.97 1.28 -5.45
N HIS A 51 -17.50 1.82 -6.56
CA HIS A 51 -16.72 2.48 -7.61
C HIS A 51 -16.57 3.97 -7.34
N MET A 52 -15.42 4.54 -7.69
CA MET A 52 -15.25 6.00 -7.66
C MET A 52 -16.13 6.69 -8.72
N LYS A 53 -16.42 7.98 -8.51
CA LYS A 53 -17.14 8.77 -9.52
C LYS A 53 -16.32 8.82 -10.82
N GLY A 54 -16.96 8.49 -11.94
CA GLY A 54 -16.31 8.44 -13.25
C GLY A 54 -15.48 7.19 -13.50
N ALA A 55 -15.57 6.15 -12.65
CA ALA A 55 -14.90 4.89 -12.91
C ALA A 55 -15.38 4.20 -14.20
N VAL A 56 -14.49 3.44 -14.82
CA VAL A 56 -14.78 2.56 -15.97
C VAL A 56 -15.45 1.23 -15.51
N GLY A 57 -16.01 1.18 -14.29
CA GLY A 57 -16.80 0.05 -13.79
C GLY A 57 -16.04 -1.28 -13.63
N GLN A 58 -14.71 -1.25 -13.64
CA GLN A 58 -13.87 -2.44 -13.54
C GLN A 58 -12.60 -2.15 -12.72
N PHE A 59 -12.12 -3.19 -12.03
CA PHE A 59 -10.84 -3.19 -11.33
C PHE A 59 -9.84 -4.10 -12.07
N TRP A 60 -8.57 -3.71 -12.06
CA TRP A 60 -7.44 -4.44 -12.63
C TRP A 60 -6.39 -4.74 -11.58
N LEU A 61 -5.78 -5.93 -11.66
CA LEU A 61 -4.71 -6.30 -10.75
C LEU A 61 -3.53 -5.32 -10.87
N PRO A 62 -3.03 -4.78 -9.73
CA PRO A 62 -1.81 -4.01 -9.73
C PRO A 62 -0.60 -4.90 -9.99
N GLU A 63 0.44 -4.29 -10.54
CA GLU A 63 1.74 -4.87 -10.83
C GLU A 63 2.84 -3.94 -10.32
N ILE A 64 3.98 -4.52 -9.93
CA ILE A 64 5.17 -3.79 -9.57
C ILE A 64 5.87 -3.35 -10.86
N LEU A 65 5.84 -2.05 -11.15
CA LEU A 65 6.42 -1.43 -12.34
C LEU A 65 7.93 -1.18 -12.18
N GLY A 66 8.39 -1.06 -10.94
CA GLY A 66 9.79 -0.92 -10.60
C GLY A 66 9.99 -0.97 -9.08
N SER A 67 11.13 -1.47 -8.64
CA SER A 67 11.48 -1.53 -7.22
C SER A 67 12.97 -1.34 -7.00
N SER A 68 13.32 -0.90 -5.79
CA SER A 68 14.68 -0.88 -5.28
C SER A 68 14.66 -1.35 -3.82
N PRO A 69 15.25 -2.51 -3.47
CA PRO A 69 15.97 -3.46 -4.35
C PRO A 69 15.10 -4.11 -5.44
N ARG A 70 15.73 -4.73 -6.45
CA ARG A 70 14.98 -5.43 -7.53
C ARG A 70 14.38 -6.73 -6.98
N LEU A 71 13.18 -7.11 -7.45
CA LEU A 71 12.45 -8.30 -7.00
C LEU A 71 13.26 -9.60 -7.06
N GLU A 72 14.10 -9.74 -8.09
CA GLU A 72 14.93 -10.94 -8.34
C GLU A 72 16.07 -11.13 -7.33
N GLN A 73 16.39 -10.10 -6.53
CA GLN A 73 17.54 -10.14 -5.64
C GLN A 73 17.27 -10.88 -4.33
N ASP A 74 16.03 -10.82 -3.83
CA ASP A 74 15.67 -11.39 -2.53
C ASP A 74 14.17 -11.73 -2.47
N ASN A 75 13.86 -13.01 -2.24
CA ASN A 75 12.50 -13.53 -2.13
C ASN A 75 11.72 -12.92 -0.95
N GLU A 76 12.39 -12.58 0.16
CA GLU A 76 11.74 -11.96 1.32
C GLU A 76 11.32 -10.52 1.02
N ILE A 77 12.18 -9.78 0.32
CA ILE A 77 11.87 -8.44 -0.17
C ILE A 77 10.75 -8.51 -1.21
N ALA A 78 10.79 -9.47 -2.13
CA ALA A 78 9.73 -9.67 -3.12
C ALA A 78 8.36 -9.89 -2.45
N ARG A 79 8.27 -10.80 -1.45
CA ARG A 79 7.03 -10.99 -0.67
C ARG A 79 6.56 -9.70 -0.01
N SER A 80 7.48 -8.95 0.62
CA SER A 80 7.20 -7.66 1.26
C SER A 80 6.62 -6.64 0.28
N LEU A 81 7.20 -6.55 -0.92
CA LEU A 81 6.78 -5.63 -1.97
C LEU A 81 5.42 -6.00 -2.56
N HIS A 82 5.12 -7.29 -2.76
CA HIS A 82 3.79 -7.73 -3.19
C HIS A 82 2.71 -7.42 -2.14
N ALA A 83 3.01 -7.63 -0.85
CA ALA A 83 2.12 -7.23 0.24
C ALA A 83 1.91 -5.69 0.29
N ALA A 84 2.99 -4.93 0.11
CA ALA A 84 2.93 -3.47 0.02
C ALA A 84 2.09 -2.99 -1.17
N MET A 85 2.17 -3.66 -2.32
CA MET A 85 1.41 -3.32 -3.52
C MET A 85 -0.10 -3.41 -3.27
N ARG A 86 -0.55 -4.47 -2.57
CA ARG A 86 -1.95 -4.60 -2.16
C ARG A 86 -2.37 -3.50 -1.18
N ALA A 87 -1.49 -3.10 -0.26
CA ALA A 87 -1.76 -1.98 0.63
C ALA A 87 -1.79 -0.61 -0.08
N CYS A 88 -1.03 -0.45 -1.17
CA CYS A 88 -1.04 0.75 -2.03
C CYS A 88 -2.36 0.88 -2.81
N PHE A 89 -2.94 -0.24 -3.23
CA PHE A 89 -4.22 -0.34 -3.94
C PHE A 89 -5.24 -1.20 -3.17
N PRO A 90 -5.89 -0.67 -2.12
CA PRO A 90 -6.84 -1.44 -1.30
C PRO A 90 -8.02 -2.04 -2.08
N HIS A 91 -8.30 -1.56 -3.30
CA HIS A 91 -9.39 -1.99 -4.17
C HIS A 91 -8.92 -2.66 -5.46
N ASP A 92 -7.62 -2.92 -5.61
CA ASP A 92 -6.95 -3.02 -6.92
C ASP A 92 -6.98 -1.69 -7.70
N VAL A 93 -6.56 -1.69 -8.97
CA VAL A 93 -6.48 -0.48 -9.82
C VAL A 93 -7.83 -0.18 -10.45
N GLU A 94 -8.30 1.05 -10.33
CA GLU A 94 -9.50 1.55 -10.98
C GLU A 94 -9.15 2.71 -11.91
N ILE A 95 -9.53 2.59 -13.18
CA ILE A 95 -9.36 3.64 -14.19
C ILE A 95 -10.62 4.50 -14.19
N CYS A 96 -10.45 5.81 -14.32
CA CYS A 96 -11.58 6.73 -14.39
C CYS A 96 -11.51 7.65 -15.61
N THR A 97 -12.66 8.17 -15.97
CA THR A 97 -12.87 9.16 -17.02
C THR A 97 -13.25 10.51 -16.41
N GLY A 98 -12.73 11.59 -17.00
CA GLY A 98 -13.12 12.94 -16.62
C GLY A 98 -12.23 14.02 -17.24
N ALA A 99 -12.77 15.23 -17.37
CA ALA A 99 -12.04 16.39 -17.89
C ALA A 99 -10.88 16.82 -16.97
N SER A 100 -11.04 16.65 -15.66
CA SER A 100 -10.03 16.98 -14.65
C SER A 100 -9.36 15.73 -14.11
N GLN A 101 -8.04 15.81 -13.88
CA GLN A 101 -7.30 14.78 -13.15
C GLN A 101 -7.89 14.59 -11.74
N PRO A 102 -8.12 13.34 -11.29
CA PRO A 102 -8.52 13.09 -9.92
C PRO A 102 -7.45 13.53 -8.92
N HIS A 103 -7.85 13.79 -7.68
CA HIS A 103 -6.92 14.17 -6.63
C HIS A 103 -5.92 13.04 -6.34
N CYS A 104 -4.66 13.43 -6.16
CA CYS A 104 -3.64 12.52 -5.61
C CYS A 104 -3.95 12.30 -4.12
N VAL A 105 -3.79 11.06 -3.67
CA VAL A 105 -4.03 10.68 -2.26
C VAL A 105 -2.79 9.98 -1.72
N HIS A 106 -2.56 10.11 -0.43
CA HIS A 106 -1.46 9.40 0.23
C HIS A 106 -1.98 8.75 1.50
N HIS A 107 -1.39 7.64 1.92
CA HIS A 107 -1.74 6.97 3.16
C HIS A 107 -0.60 6.12 3.69
N ALA A 108 -0.55 5.97 5.01
CA ALA A 108 0.32 5.00 5.66
C ALA A 108 -0.35 3.62 5.71
N PHE A 109 0.44 2.56 5.74
CA PHE A 109 -0.02 1.19 5.95
C PHE A 109 1.02 0.39 6.73
N VAL A 110 0.62 -0.75 7.27
CA VAL A 110 1.47 -1.61 8.09
C VAL A 110 1.36 -3.05 7.62
N LEU A 111 2.50 -3.71 7.45
CA LEU A 111 2.62 -5.11 7.05
C LEU A 111 3.20 -5.89 8.23
N GLN A 112 2.34 -6.62 8.94
CA GLN A 112 2.78 -7.59 9.94
C GLN A 112 3.10 -8.91 9.24
N GLN A 113 4.38 -9.17 9.00
CA GLN A 113 4.81 -10.37 8.27
C GLN A 113 4.84 -11.58 9.21
N ASP A 114 5.44 -11.41 10.39
CA ASP A 114 5.46 -12.41 11.47
C ASP A 114 5.45 -11.71 12.84
N SER A 115 5.59 -12.47 13.94
CA SER A 115 5.62 -11.90 15.30
C SER A 115 6.78 -10.93 15.57
N SER A 116 7.83 -11.00 14.76
CA SER A 116 9.10 -10.30 14.95
C SER A 116 9.44 -9.28 13.85
N HIS A 117 8.76 -9.34 12.70
CA HIS A 117 8.96 -8.47 11.54
C HIS A 117 7.68 -7.71 11.19
N THR A 118 7.74 -6.40 11.39
CA THR A 118 6.70 -5.46 10.92
C THR A 118 7.37 -4.41 10.03
N LEU A 119 6.80 -4.21 8.85
CA LEU A 119 7.18 -3.13 7.94
C LEU A 119 6.11 -2.05 7.93
N TYR A 120 6.56 -0.81 7.91
CA TYR A 120 5.72 0.38 7.85
C TYR A 120 5.88 1.01 6.48
N GLY A 121 4.77 1.23 5.80
CA GLY A 121 4.76 1.73 4.44
C GLY A 121 4.03 3.06 4.31
N ILE A 122 4.48 3.86 3.36
CA ILE A 122 3.77 5.05 2.89
C ILE A 122 3.47 4.87 1.42
N ALA A 123 2.23 5.10 1.02
CA ALA A 123 1.76 5.09 -0.35
C ALA A 123 1.40 6.51 -0.81
N LEU A 124 1.81 6.87 -2.02
CA LEU A 124 1.37 8.06 -2.74
C LEU A 124 0.78 7.65 -4.08
N ARG A 125 -0.54 7.77 -4.21
CA ARG A 125 -1.28 7.49 -5.44
C ARG A 125 -1.38 8.76 -6.26
N VAL A 126 -0.95 8.64 -7.50
CA VAL A 126 -0.90 9.69 -8.52
C VAL A 126 -1.57 9.20 -9.79
N TRP A 127 -1.87 10.13 -10.70
CA TRP A 127 -2.65 9.84 -11.90
C TRP A 127 -1.87 10.21 -13.14
N SER A 128 -1.83 9.30 -14.12
CA SER A 128 -1.32 9.58 -15.46
C SER A 128 -2.46 9.66 -16.46
N ARG A 129 -2.35 10.56 -17.43
CA ARG A 129 -3.24 10.54 -18.60
C ARG A 129 -2.89 9.31 -19.44
N ALA A 130 -3.89 8.55 -19.87
CA ALA A 130 -3.69 7.45 -20.81
C ALA A 130 -3.15 7.99 -22.15
N ASP A 131 -2.16 7.30 -22.71
CA ASP A 131 -1.77 7.52 -24.11
C ASP A 131 -2.81 6.92 -25.07
N GLU A 132 -2.65 7.17 -26.37
CA GLU A 132 -3.62 6.75 -27.38
C GLU A 132 -3.87 5.23 -27.37
N LYS A 133 -2.81 4.43 -27.28
CA LYS A 133 -2.90 2.95 -27.26
C LYS A 133 -3.67 2.45 -26.03
N ARG A 134 -3.39 3.02 -24.85
CA ARG A 134 -4.13 2.71 -23.61
C ARG A 134 -5.57 3.18 -23.69
N ALA A 135 -5.81 4.39 -24.20
CA ALA A 135 -7.15 4.95 -24.37
C ALA A 135 -8.01 4.13 -25.32
N GLU A 136 -7.48 3.73 -26.48
CA GLU A 136 -8.16 2.86 -27.45
C GLU A 136 -8.55 1.52 -26.83
N THR A 137 -7.62 0.89 -26.09
CA THR A 137 -7.92 -0.37 -25.40
C THR A 137 -9.03 -0.22 -24.36
N ILE A 138 -9.04 0.90 -23.62
CA ILE A 138 -10.11 1.21 -22.67
C ILE A 138 -11.44 1.40 -23.41
N ARG A 139 -11.47 2.19 -24.50
CA ARG A 139 -12.69 2.38 -25.31
C ARG A 139 -13.23 1.06 -25.83
N ASP A 140 -12.38 0.21 -26.39
CA ASP A 140 -12.78 -1.09 -26.93
C ASP A 140 -13.29 -2.05 -25.87
N LEU A 141 -12.70 -2.03 -24.67
CA LEU A 141 -13.21 -2.77 -23.53
C LEU A 141 -14.62 -2.27 -23.17
N ARG A 142 -14.79 -0.96 -23.01
CA ARG A 142 -16.07 -0.35 -22.64
C ARG A 142 -17.17 -0.65 -23.64
N LYS A 143 -16.88 -0.56 -24.95
CA LYS A 143 -17.80 -0.99 -26.03
C LYS A 143 -18.32 -2.42 -25.86
N ARG A 144 -17.51 -3.32 -25.29
CA ARG A 144 -17.87 -4.74 -25.09
C ARG A 144 -18.59 -4.99 -23.78
N THR A 145 -18.33 -4.20 -22.74
CA THR A 145 -18.81 -4.47 -21.38
C THR A 145 -19.97 -3.57 -20.93
N GLU A 146 -20.06 -2.36 -21.45
CA GLU A 146 -21.10 -1.38 -21.12
C GLU A 146 -22.17 -1.37 -22.22
N ALA A 147 -23.42 -1.72 -21.87
CA ALA A 147 -24.52 -1.81 -22.83
C ALA A 147 -24.88 -0.44 -23.46
N ASP A 148 -24.74 0.64 -22.68
CA ASP A 148 -25.07 2.01 -23.09
C ASP A 148 -23.82 2.84 -23.42
N TYR A 149 -22.72 2.19 -23.82
CA TYR A 149 -21.48 2.89 -24.14
C TYR A 149 -21.65 3.78 -25.39
N PHE A 150 -21.32 5.05 -25.24
CA PHE A 150 -21.20 5.98 -26.36
C PHE A 150 -19.82 6.65 -26.34
N ASP A 151 -19.19 6.70 -27.52
CA ASP A 151 -17.87 7.30 -27.66
C ASP A 151 -17.99 8.83 -27.56
N THR A 152 -17.53 9.38 -26.44
CA THR A 152 -17.61 10.82 -26.17
C THR A 152 -16.35 11.50 -26.70
N PRO A 153 -16.45 12.43 -27.68
CA PRO A 153 -15.27 13.11 -28.21
C PRO A 153 -14.51 13.86 -27.12
N GLY A 154 -13.19 13.64 -27.07
CA GLY A 154 -12.31 14.30 -26.08
C GLY A 154 -12.34 13.66 -24.68
N GLU A 155 -12.97 12.50 -24.50
CA GLU A 155 -12.93 11.77 -23.25
C GLU A 155 -11.49 11.46 -22.84
N THR A 156 -11.14 11.79 -21.59
CA THR A 156 -9.80 11.59 -21.05
C THR A 156 -9.83 10.51 -19.99
N TYR A 157 -9.00 9.49 -20.16
CA TYR A 157 -8.80 8.43 -19.19
C TYR A 157 -7.61 8.72 -18.28
N TRP A 158 -7.83 8.56 -16.99
CA TRP A 158 -6.83 8.70 -15.95
C TRP A 158 -6.54 7.33 -15.34
N ILE A 159 -5.27 6.95 -15.40
CA ILE A 159 -4.76 5.67 -14.92
C ILE A 159 -3.92 5.94 -13.67
N PRO A 160 -4.30 5.36 -12.51
CA PRO A 160 -3.54 5.58 -11.29
C PRO A 160 -2.31 4.68 -11.25
N TYR A 161 -1.27 5.18 -10.61
CA TYR A 161 -0.14 4.40 -10.14
C TYR A 161 0.28 4.92 -8.77
N CYS A 162 1.05 4.14 -8.03
CA CYS A 162 1.41 4.43 -6.66
C CYS A 162 2.92 4.29 -6.47
N LEU A 163 3.51 5.30 -5.84
CA LEU A 163 4.87 5.26 -5.33
C LEU A 163 4.80 4.87 -3.85
N SER A 164 5.77 4.10 -3.37
CA SER A 164 5.76 3.67 -1.96
C SER A 164 7.15 3.44 -1.39
N PHE A 165 7.35 3.87 -0.14
CA PHE A 165 8.50 3.51 0.67
C PHE A 165 8.10 2.53 1.75
N LEU A 166 9.00 1.57 2.05
CA LEU A 166 8.90 0.64 3.17
C LEU A 166 10.05 0.90 4.14
N SER A 167 9.74 0.99 5.42
CA SER A 167 10.70 1.17 6.51
C SER A 167 10.44 0.17 7.63
N ARG A 168 11.47 -0.12 8.41
CA ARG A 168 11.34 -0.86 9.68
C ARG A 168 10.94 0.05 10.85
N TYR A 169 10.86 1.35 10.60
CA TYR A 169 10.44 2.36 11.56
C TYR A 169 9.09 2.96 11.13
N PRO A 170 8.16 3.24 12.06
CA PRO A 170 6.85 3.82 11.76
C PRO A 170 6.96 5.35 11.48
N LEU A 171 7.69 5.71 10.43
CA LEU A 171 8.01 7.09 10.05
C LEU A 171 6.97 7.67 9.09
N TYR A 172 5.71 7.74 9.55
CA TYR A 172 4.57 8.06 8.68
C TYR A 172 4.63 9.47 8.09
N ASN A 173 4.68 10.51 8.93
CA ASN A 173 4.72 11.89 8.46
C ASN A 173 6.03 12.20 7.73
N LEU A 174 7.17 11.73 8.24
CA LEU A 174 8.49 12.02 7.64
C LEU A 174 8.60 11.46 6.22
N LEU A 175 8.35 10.15 6.04
CA LEU A 175 8.42 9.52 4.73
C LEU A 175 7.24 9.92 3.83
N GLY A 176 6.08 10.22 4.42
CA GLY A 176 4.91 10.79 3.73
C GLY A 176 5.19 12.14 3.10
N ASP A 177 5.81 13.05 3.86
CA ASP A 177 6.20 14.37 3.38
C ASP A 177 7.34 14.29 2.36
N TYR A 178 8.33 13.43 2.62
CA TYR A 178 9.44 13.21 1.68
C TYR A 178 8.93 12.68 0.33
N LEU A 179 8.08 11.66 0.33
CA LEU A 179 7.52 11.07 -0.88
C LEU A 179 6.68 12.07 -1.68
N ARG A 180 5.86 12.87 -0.99
CA ARG A 180 5.03 13.90 -1.63
C ARG A 180 5.85 15.08 -2.16
N GLY A 181 6.87 15.52 -1.43
CA GLY A 181 7.82 16.53 -1.89
C GLY A 181 8.62 16.04 -3.08
N MET A 182 9.04 14.77 -3.07
CA MET A 182 9.76 14.15 -4.17
C MET A 182 8.97 14.19 -5.47
N TRP A 183 7.67 13.90 -5.39
CA TRP A 183 6.78 13.96 -6.54
C TRP A 183 6.62 15.39 -7.10
N ILE A 184 6.36 16.40 -6.26
CA ILE A 184 6.16 17.78 -6.72
C ILE A 184 7.41 18.35 -7.40
N HIS A 185 8.59 18.13 -6.81
CA HIS A 185 9.80 18.78 -7.30
C HIS A 185 10.37 18.11 -8.56
N TRP A 186 10.16 16.81 -8.74
CA TRP A 186 10.92 16.05 -9.74
C TRP A 186 10.09 15.28 -10.77
N ASN A 187 8.75 15.22 -10.68
CA ASN A 187 7.91 14.49 -11.64
C ASN A 187 8.10 14.91 -13.11
N LYS A 188 8.47 16.17 -13.38
CA LYS A 188 8.69 16.68 -14.74
C LYS A 188 10.10 16.39 -15.30
N ALA A 189 11.04 15.91 -14.48
CA ALA A 189 12.42 15.61 -14.87
C ALA A 189 12.65 14.08 -14.84
N THR A 190 12.17 13.40 -15.88
CA THR A 190 12.19 11.93 -15.99
C THR A 190 13.59 11.38 -16.25
N ASN A 191 14.24 10.90 -15.18
CA ASN A 191 14.95 9.60 -15.05
C ASN A 191 16.17 9.66 -14.12
N LEU A 192 16.93 10.77 -14.07
CA LEU A 192 18.08 10.88 -13.17
C LEU A 192 17.71 11.32 -11.76
N PHE A 193 17.01 12.46 -11.61
CA PHE A 193 16.76 13.06 -10.29
C PHE A 193 15.86 12.20 -9.39
N HIS A 194 14.85 11.56 -9.95
CA HIS A 194 14.04 10.60 -9.19
C HIS A 194 14.85 9.42 -8.64
N ALA A 195 15.81 8.92 -9.42
CA ALA A 195 16.67 7.81 -8.99
C ALA A 195 17.66 8.26 -7.90
N GLU A 196 18.18 9.49 -7.98
CA GLU A 196 19.07 10.06 -6.96
C GLU A 196 18.36 10.28 -5.62
N GLU A 197 17.16 10.85 -5.61
CA GLU A 197 16.34 11.05 -4.41
C GLU A 197 16.00 9.71 -3.74
N VAL A 198 15.52 8.75 -4.53
CA VAL A 198 15.24 7.40 -4.05
C VAL A 198 16.51 6.72 -3.51
N SER A 199 17.65 6.87 -4.20
CA SER A 199 18.93 6.33 -3.75
C SER A 199 19.36 6.96 -2.43
N ARG A 200 19.20 8.28 -2.27
CA ARG A 200 19.57 9.01 -1.06
C ARG A 200 18.82 8.49 0.15
N ILE A 201 17.50 8.32 0.05
CA ILE A 201 16.70 7.87 1.18
C ILE A 201 16.90 6.38 1.50
N LEU A 202 17.20 5.55 0.50
CA LEU A 202 17.51 4.12 0.69
C LEU A 202 18.91 3.88 1.25
N THR A 203 19.86 4.78 1.00
CA THR A 203 21.23 4.70 1.54
C THR A 203 21.38 5.45 2.87
N PHE A 204 20.35 6.18 3.31
CA PHE A 204 20.35 6.88 4.59
C PHE A 204 20.59 5.89 5.74
N PRO A 205 21.64 6.08 6.57
CA PRO A 205 22.00 5.11 7.61
C PRO A 205 20.90 4.97 8.65
N ALA A 206 20.76 3.78 9.24
CA ALA A 206 19.80 3.56 10.32
C ALA A 206 20.11 4.50 11.51
N PRO A 207 19.16 5.36 11.90
CA PRO A 207 19.36 6.26 13.03
C PRO A 207 19.35 5.49 14.36
N ARG A 208 20.08 6.01 15.33
CA ARG A 208 20.07 5.54 16.71
C ARG A 208 18.92 6.21 17.48
N LEU A 209 18.61 5.65 18.65
CA LEU A 209 17.69 6.31 19.59
C LEU A 209 18.27 7.68 19.98
N ASN A 210 17.38 8.67 20.09
CA ASN A 210 17.71 10.09 20.29
C ASN A 210 18.43 10.81 19.13
N ASP A 211 18.67 10.17 17.98
CA ASP A 211 19.19 10.89 16.81
C ASP A 211 18.12 11.83 16.23
N LEU A 212 18.52 13.04 15.85
CA LEU A 212 17.69 13.93 15.03
C LEU A 212 17.94 13.59 13.56
N VAL A 213 16.96 12.97 12.92
CA VAL A 213 16.98 12.78 11.48
C VAL A 213 16.58 14.09 10.82
N ARG A 214 17.46 14.60 9.96
CA ARG A 214 17.22 15.77 9.12
C ARG A 214 17.48 15.39 7.66
N ILE A 215 16.48 15.64 6.82
CA ILE A 215 16.55 15.39 5.37
C ILE A 215 16.32 16.72 4.68
N ASP A 216 17.39 17.26 4.09
CA ASP A 216 17.31 18.52 3.37
C ASP A 216 16.50 18.33 2.07
N MET A 217 15.47 19.17 1.91
CA MET A 217 14.74 19.36 0.66
C MET A 217 15.24 20.65 -0.02
N LYS A 218 14.50 21.18 -0.99
CA LYS A 218 14.92 22.38 -1.73
C LYS A 218 14.93 23.65 -0.86
N ASP A 219 13.80 23.99 -0.26
CA ASP A 219 13.59 25.27 0.46
C ASP A 219 13.41 25.08 1.99
N TYR A 220 13.32 23.83 2.44
CA TYR A 220 13.10 23.43 3.83
C TYR A 220 13.79 22.08 4.10
N ALA A 221 13.89 21.70 5.36
CA ALA A 221 14.32 20.37 5.77
C ALA A 221 13.19 19.64 6.51
N LEU A 222 13.05 18.35 6.24
CA LEU A 222 12.15 17.46 6.98
C LEU A 222 12.90 16.89 8.18
N CYS A 223 12.26 16.91 9.34
CA CYS A 223 12.89 16.49 10.59
C CYS A 223 12.06 15.46 11.35
N TYR A 224 12.75 14.57 12.04
CA TYR A 224 12.15 13.72 13.05
C TYR A 224 13.15 13.37 14.15
N GLN A 225 12.74 13.62 15.39
CA GLN A 225 13.49 13.23 16.57
C GLN A 225 13.20 11.76 16.89
N PHE A 226 14.20 10.88 16.76
CA PHE A 226 14.04 9.48 17.16
C PHE A 226 13.80 9.40 18.68
N PRO A 227 12.87 8.54 19.11
CA PRO A 227 12.55 8.41 20.53
C PRO A 227 13.73 7.85 21.32
N SER A 228 13.68 8.03 22.63
CA SER A 228 14.64 7.46 23.58
C SER A 228 14.43 5.96 23.85
N SER A 229 13.27 5.41 23.42
CA SER A 229 12.88 4.01 23.59
C SER A 229 12.36 3.42 22.28
N PRO A 230 12.63 2.13 21.97
CA PRO A 230 12.08 1.44 20.79
C PRO A 230 10.55 1.39 20.74
N THR A 231 9.85 1.56 21.86
CA THR A 231 8.37 1.59 21.93
C THR A 231 7.80 3.01 21.87
N GLY A 232 8.65 4.04 21.86
CA GLY A 232 8.25 5.44 21.94
C GLY A 232 7.97 6.11 20.59
N PHE A 233 7.94 5.37 19.48
CA PHE A 233 7.73 5.97 18.18
C PHE A 233 6.33 6.57 18.05
N GLN A 234 6.30 7.85 17.70
CA GLN A 234 5.10 8.57 17.29
C GLN A 234 5.50 9.56 16.20
N ASN A 235 5.25 9.22 14.94
CA ASN A 235 5.49 10.11 13.79
C ASN A 235 4.18 10.40 13.04
N PHE A 236 3.12 10.66 13.81
CA PHE A 236 1.78 11.02 13.35
C PHE A 236 1.09 11.87 14.43
N ALA A 237 0.08 12.65 14.03
CA ALA A 237 -0.74 13.43 14.95
C ALA A 237 -2.00 12.67 15.36
N MET A 238 -2.41 12.75 16.63
CA MET A 238 -3.56 12.02 17.17
C MET A 238 -4.89 12.80 17.07
N TRP A 239 -4.82 14.13 17.04
CA TRP A 239 -6.02 15.00 16.97
C TRP A 239 -6.97 14.72 15.80
N PRO A 240 -6.55 14.17 14.62
CA PRO A 240 -7.51 13.86 13.55
C PRO A 240 -8.61 12.89 13.97
N LEU A 241 -8.33 11.96 14.90
CA LEU A 241 -9.37 11.07 15.45
C LEU A 241 -10.46 11.87 16.19
N PHE A 242 -10.06 12.94 16.88
CA PHE A 242 -10.94 13.83 17.64
C PHE A 242 -11.74 14.78 16.74
N CYS A 243 -11.31 14.99 15.49
CA CYS A 243 -12.14 15.63 14.47
C CYS A 243 -13.21 14.68 13.91
N CYS A 244 -12.94 13.38 13.87
CA CYS A 244 -13.85 12.39 13.28
C CYS A 244 -14.93 11.91 14.24
N LEU A 245 -14.58 11.75 15.52
CA LEU A 245 -15.44 11.11 16.51
C LEU A 245 -15.73 12.03 17.69
N SER A 246 -16.96 11.94 18.21
CA SER A 246 -17.30 12.54 19.50
C SER A 246 -16.56 11.85 20.64
N ILE A 247 -16.28 12.58 21.73
CA ILE A 247 -15.58 12.02 22.91
C ILE A 247 -16.25 10.73 23.44
N PRO A 248 -17.59 10.61 23.54
CA PRO A 248 -18.22 9.35 23.93
C PRO A 248 -17.91 8.17 23.00
N ASN A 249 -17.82 8.41 21.69
CA ASN A 249 -17.47 7.39 20.71
C ASN A 249 -15.99 7.02 20.83
N ILE A 250 -15.09 8.00 20.99
CA ILE A 250 -13.66 7.76 21.23
C ILE A 250 -13.47 6.89 22.49
N VAL A 251 -14.16 7.23 23.58
CA VAL A 251 -14.13 6.41 24.80
C VAL A 251 -14.64 5.00 24.54
N GLY A 252 -15.71 4.83 23.76
CA GLY A 252 -16.19 3.50 23.37
C GLY A 252 -15.16 2.69 22.56
N VAL A 253 -14.42 3.34 21.65
CA VAL A 253 -13.33 2.71 20.88
C VAL A 253 -12.18 2.30 21.79
N LEU A 254 -11.77 3.17 22.71
CA LEU A 254 -10.72 2.89 23.69
C LEU A 254 -11.14 1.77 24.65
N GLU A 255 -12.43 1.71 25.03
CA GLU A 255 -13.00 0.66 25.86
C GLU A 255 -12.94 -0.70 25.15
N ALA A 256 -13.26 -0.74 23.85
CA ALA A 256 -13.10 -1.95 23.04
C ALA A 256 -11.63 -2.38 22.95
N ALA A 257 -10.69 -1.44 22.84
CA ALA A 257 -9.26 -1.74 22.73
C ALA A 257 -8.69 -2.40 24.01
N VAL A 258 -9.23 -2.06 25.18
CA VAL A 258 -8.81 -2.63 26.48
C VAL A 258 -9.66 -3.81 26.93
N SER A 259 -10.75 -4.12 26.23
CA SER A 259 -11.65 -5.25 26.51
C SER A 259 -10.97 -6.62 26.28
N PRO A 260 -11.58 -7.75 26.67
CA PRO A 260 -11.00 -9.07 26.42
C PRO A 260 -10.97 -9.47 24.93
N THR A 261 -11.98 -9.09 24.14
CA THR A 261 -12.12 -9.48 22.72
C THR A 261 -11.27 -8.64 21.79
N ARG A 262 -11.17 -7.32 22.04
CA ARG A 262 -10.29 -6.37 21.33
C ARG A 262 -10.46 -6.41 19.80
N ARG A 263 -11.70 -6.37 19.31
CA ARG A 263 -12.01 -6.38 17.88
C ARG A 263 -12.58 -5.04 17.45
N ILE A 264 -11.82 -4.28 16.66
CA ILE A 264 -12.17 -2.94 16.19
C ILE A 264 -12.04 -2.89 14.67
N ILE A 265 -13.06 -2.36 14.01
CA ILE A 265 -13.10 -2.17 12.57
C ILE A 265 -13.35 -0.69 12.29
N PHE A 266 -12.35 0.03 11.79
CA PHE A 266 -12.50 1.40 11.30
C PHE A 266 -12.98 1.42 9.86
N ILE A 267 -13.88 2.34 9.55
CA ILE A 267 -14.41 2.60 8.21
C ILE A 267 -14.24 4.08 7.88
N SER A 268 -13.67 4.37 6.71
CA SER A 268 -13.59 5.74 6.15
C SER A 268 -13.40 5.69 4.63
N HIS A 269 -13.87 6.70 3.89
CA HIS A 269 -13.50 6.94 2.49
C HIS A 269 -12.02 7.30 2.32
N TYR A 270 -11.32 7.65 3.41
CA TYR A 270 -9.95 8.16 3.37
C TYR A 270 -8.97 7.18 4.04
N PRO A 271 -8.19 6.39 3.26
CA PRO A 271 -7.26 5.41 3.81
C PRO A 271 -6.23 6.00 4.79
N ALA A 272 -5.82 7.25 4.59
CA ALA A 272 -4.90 7.95 5.49
C ALA A 272 -5.46 8.05 6.92
N MET A 273 -6.77 8.30 7.04
CA MET A 273 -7.44 8.43 8.34
C MET A 273 -7.55 7.09 9.05
N LEU A 274 -7.70 5.98 8.32
CA LEU A 274 -7.76 4.64 8.92
C LEU A 274 -6.51 4.35 9.75
N THR A 275 -5.32 4.61 9.18
CA THR A 275 -4.06 4.39 9.88
C THR A 275 -3.86 5.36 11.04
N VAL A 276 -4.20 6.64 10.87
CA VAL A 276 -4.12 7.62 11.97
C VAL A 276 -5.03 7.24 13.14
N ALA A 277 -6.27 6.82 12.86
CA ALA A 277 -7.21 6.37 13.90
C ALA A 277 -6.69 5.13 14.63
N ALA A 278 -6.20 4.14 13.87
CA ALA A 278 -5.70 2.90 14.41
C ALA A 278 -4.43 3.09 15.26
N GLU A 279 -3.47 3.91 14.81
CA GLU A 279 -2.28 4.26 15.58
C GLU A 279 -2.61 5.09 16.81
N THR A 280 -3.56 6.03 16.71
CA THR A 280 -4.03 6.83 17.86
C THR A 280 -4.54 5.90 18.97
N VAL A 281 -5.38 4.92 18.64
CA VAL A 281 -5.87 3.95 19.62
C VAL A 281 -4.73 3.14 20.21
N ARG A 282 -3.84 2.57 19.37
CA ARG A 282 -2.68 1.80 19.85
C ARG A 282 -1.80 2.60 20.80
N TYR A 283 -1.58 3.88 20.50
CA TYR A 283 -0.78 4.78 21.32
C TYR A 283 -1.47 5.10 22.66
N CYS A 284 -2.78 5.39 22.65
CA CYS A 284 -3.58 5.59 23.86
C CYS A 284 -3.58 4.38 24.79
N VAL A 285 -3.53 3.15 24.25
CA VAL A 285 -3.53 1.91 25.05
C VAL A 285 -2.15 1.24 25.15
N ARG A 286 -1.06 1.97 24.89
CA ARG A 286 0.30 1.42 24.78
C ARG A 286 0.76 0.60 25.99
N VAL A 287 0.25 0.89 27.19
CA VAL A 287 0.55 0.15 28.42
C VAL A 287 0.15 -1.33 28.36
N TYR A 288 -0.78 -1.70 27.46
CA TYR A 288 -1.23 -3.07 27.27
C TYR A 288 -0.52 -3.83 26.14
N GLU A 289 0.37 -3.15 25.40
CA GLU A 289 1.11 -3.69 24.25
C GLU A 289 0.22 -4.49 23.27
N TRP A 290 -0.31 -3.82 22.25
CA TRP A 290 -1.18 -4.46 21.27
C TRP A 290 -0.49 -5.68 20.61
N SER A 291 -1.03 -6.86 20.85
CA SER A 291 -0.52 -8.15 20.34
C SER A 291 -1.48 -8.82 19.35
N GLY A 292 -2.62 -8.20 19.06
CA GLY A 292 -3.58 -8.66 18.07
C GLY A 292 -3.08 -8.50 16.63
N LEU A 293 -3.90 -8.95 15.70
CA LEU A 293 -3.76 -8.61 14.29
C LEU A 293 -3.94 -7.09 14.11
N TYR A 294 -3.09 -6.48 13.31
CA TYR A 294 -3.09 -5.05 13.07
C TYR A 294 -2.90 -4.79 11.58
N VAL A 295 -4.00 -4.42 10.93
CA VAL A 295 -4.06 -4.15 9.49
C VAL A 295 -4.85 -2.86 9.29
N PRO A 296 -4.20 -1.68 9.44
CA PRO A 296 -4.90 -0.40 9.38
C PRO A 296 -5.45 -0.07 7.99
N VAL A 297 -4.97 -0.74 6.94
CA VAL A 297 -5.51 -0.65 5.59
C VAL A 297 -5.65 -2.06 5.02
N VAL A 298 -6.86 -2.59 5.05
CA VAL A 298 -7.19 -3.92 4.57
C VAL A 298 -7.44 -3.88 3.06
N HIS A 299 -6.83 -4.83 2.35
CA HIS A 299 -7.16 -5.08 0.95
C HIS A 299 -8.56 -5.71 0.82
N ALA A 300 -9.37 -5.21 -0.11
CA ALA A 300 -10.78 -5.56 -0.27
C ALA A 300 -11.04 -7.08 -0.31
N ARG A 301 -10.17 -7.84 -0.98
CA ARG A 301 -10.31 -9.30 -1.09
C ARG A 301 -10.18 -10.04 0.23
N HIS A 302 -9.43 -9.49 1.19
CA HIS A 302 -9.21 -10.13 2.48
C HIS A 302 -10.15 -9.61 3.56
N ALA A 303 -11.04 -8.67 3.22
CA ALA A 303 -11.99 -8.08 4.15
C ALA A 303 -12.78 -9.15 4.93
N LYS A 304 -13.34 -10.13 4.21
CA LYS A 304 -14.12 -11.21 4.82
C LYS A 304 -13.28 -12.07 5.76
N GLU A 305 -12.13 -12.55 5.31
CA GLU A 305 -11.30 -13.47 6.09
C GLU A 305 -10.70 -12.81 7.33
N LEU A 306 -10.18 -11.59 7.21
CA LEU A 306 -9.56 -10.87 8.32
C LEU A 306 -10.57 -10.47 9.39
N VAL A 307 -11.79 -10.09 9.00
CA VAL A 307 -12.86 -9.75 9.96
C VAL A 307 -13.33 -10.96 10.78
N GLN A 308 -13.20 -12.17 10.22
CA GLN A 308 -13.55 -13.42 10.90
C GLN A 308 -12.41 -13.98 11.77
N GLU A 309 -11.30 -13.26 11.92
CA GLU A 309 -10.22 -13.66 12.80
C GLU A 309 -10.72 -13.86 14.25
N PRO A 310 -10.42 -15.02 14.87
CA PRO A 310 -10.92 -15.34 16.20
C PRO A 310 -10.23 -14.54 17.32
N GLY A 311 -9.04 -13.99 17.05
CA GLY A 311 -8.27 -13.21 18.00
C GLY A 311 -8.56 -11.70 17.95
N PRO A 312 -7.94 -10.93 18.86
CA PRO A 312 -7.90 -9.46 18.81
C PRO A 312 -7.48 -8.93 17.45
N TYR A 313 -8.15 -7.89 16.96
CA TYR A 313 -7.74 -7.17 15.76
C TYR A 313 -8.12 -5.69 15.76
N ILE A 314 -7.27 -4.89 15.10
CA ILE A 314 -7.65 -3.57 14.60
C ILE A 314 -7.52 -3.64 13.08
N LEU A 315 -8.65 -3.47 12.40
CA LEU A 315 -8.75 -3.46 10.94
C LEU A 315 -9.23 -2.10 10.48
N GLY A 316 -8.67 -1.58 9.39
CA GLY A 316 -9.23 -0.42 8.69
C GLY A 316 -9.70 -0.83 7.31
N LEU A 317 -10.97 -0.60 7.01
CA LEU A 317 -11.56 -0.83 5.70
C LEU A 317 -12.03 0.49 5.13
N THR A 318 -11.83 0.67 3.84
CA THR A 318 -12.42 1.79 3.12
C THR A 318 -13.94 1.65 3.08
N ALA A 319 -14.69 2.75 3.07
CA ALA A 319 -16.15 2.74 3.05
C ALA A 319 -16.74 1.97 1.84
N GLU A 320 -16.03 1.94 0.71
CA GLU A 320 -16.36 1.19 -0.50
C GLU A 320 -16.40 -0.34 -0.26
N CYS A 321 -15.74 -0.82 0.79
CA CYS A 321 -15.64 -2.24 1.14
C CYS A 321 -16.67 -2.68 2.18
N ARG A 322 -17.59 -1.82 2.60
CA ARG A 322 -18.54 -2.11 3.69
C ARG A 322 -19.42 -3.33 3.44
N THR A 323 -19.73 -3.64 2.17
CA THR A 323 -20.58 -4.79 1.82
C THR A 323 -19.83 -6.12 1.75
N LEU A 324 -18.49 -6.09 1.84
CA LEU A 324 -17.64 -7.26 1.63
C LEU A 324 -17.56 -8.20 2.84
N PHE A 325 -18.02 -7.75 4.01
CA PHE A 325 -17.91 -8.50 5.24
C PHE A 325 -19.17 -8.36 6.10
N THR A 326 -19.34 -9.33 6.99
CA THR A 326 -20.31 -9.26 8.09
C THR A 326 -19.51 -9.21 9.38
N ALA A 327 -19.64 -8.13 10.15
CA ALA A 327 -18.90 -7.98 11.39
C ALA A 327 -19.38 -8.99 12.46
N PRO A 328 -18.47 -9.62 13.22
CA PRO A 328 -18.85 -10.39 14.40
C PRO A 328 -19.65 -9.54 15.40
N PRO A 329 -20.57 -10.14 16.19
CA PRO A 329 -21.42 -9.40 17.14
C PRO A 329 -20.65 -8.52 18.14
N ASP A 330 -19.47 -8.97 18.54
CA ASP A 330 -18.57 -8.33 19.51
C ASP A 330 -17.46 -7.47 18.87
N ALA A 331 -17.46 -7.34 17.54
CA ALA A 331 -16.62 -6.35 16.87
C ALA A 331 -17.27 -4.96 16.99
N LEU A 332 -16.43 -3.95 17.26
CA LEU A 332 -16.84 -2.55 17.23
C LEU A 332 -16.57 -1.96 15.84
N VAL A 333 -17.62 -1.72 15.07
CA VAL A 333 -17.53 -1.10 13.74
C VAL A 333 -17.69 0.41 13.88
N VAL A 334 -16.70 1.17 13.42
CA VAL A 334 -16.57 2.61 13.64
C VAL A 334 -16.47 3.32 12.30
N ASP A 335 -17.53 4.02 11.91
CA ASP A 335 -17.57 4.86 10.71
C ASP A 335 -17.06 6.27 11.08
N LEU A 336 -15.81 6.53 10.70
CA LEU A 336 -15.08 7.78 11.01
C LEU A 336 -15.63 8.97 10.23
N ASP A 337 -16.28 8.74 9.09
CA ASP A 337 -16.84 9.83 8.27
C ASP A 337 -18.18 10.31 8.82
N ARG A 338 -18.89 9.44 9.55
CA ARG A 338 -20.25 9.70 10.06
C ARG A 338 -20.34 9.82 11.58
N ASN A 339 -19.22 9.74 12.31
CA ASN A 339 -19.21 9.67 13.77
C ASN A 339 -20.17 8.59 14.30
N PHE A 340 -20.15 7.41 13.68
CA PHE A 340 -21.11 6.34 13.97
C PHE A 340 -20.42 5.07 14.44
N VAL A 341 -20.95 4.46 15.50
CA VAL A 341 -20.41 3.25 16.10
C VAL A 341 -21.51 2.20 16.16
N LEU A 342 -21.21 1.00 15.68
CA LEU A 342 -22.10 -0.14 15.63
C LEU A 342 -21.46 -1.37 16.27
N THR A 343 -22.18 -2.00 17.17
CA THR A 343 -21.83 -3.30 17.75
C THR A 343 -23.08 -3.96 18.32
N SER A 344 -23.15 -5.28 18.29
CA SER A 344 -24.26 -6.03 18.90
C SER A 344 -23.96 -6.39 20.36
N SER A 345 -22.68 -6.41 20.73
CA SER A 345 -22.20 -6.69 22.08
C SER A 345 -21.24 -5.59 22.53
N PRO A 346 -21.75 -4.48 23.10
CA PRO A 346 -20.93 -3.36 23.54
C PRO A 346 -19.84 -3.78 24.54
N PRO A 347 -18.65 -3.14 24.49
CA PRO A 347 -17.58 -3.45 25.43
C PRO A 347 -17.99 -3.03 26.85
N THR A 348 -17.54 -3.80 27.84
CA THR A 348 -17.90 -3.61 29.26
C THR A 348 -16.68 -3.51 30.17
N ALA A 349 -15.55 -3.05 29.63
CA ALA A 349 -14.31 -2.94 30.40
C ALA A 349 -14.42 -1.86 31.50
N TRP A 350 -15.17 -0.79 31.25
CA TRP A 350 -15.44 0.26 32.22
C TRP A 350 -16.90 0.24 32.68
N SER A 351 -17.13 0.49 33.96
CA SER A 351 -18.47 0.79 34.47
C SER A 351 -19.00 2.11 33.90
N ALA A 352 -20.32 2.29 33.87
CA ALA A 352 -20.95 3.54 33.42
C ALA A 352 -20.37 4.79 34.13
N LYS A 353 -20.11 4.71 35.45
CA LYS A 353 -19.47 5.79 36.22
C LYS A 353 -18.04 6.07 35.77
N GLN A 354 -17.25 5.03 35.50
CA GLN A 354 -15.87 5.19 34.98
C GLN A 354 -15.90 5.80 33.58
N ARG A 355 -16.82 5.36 32.72
CA ARG A 355 -17.02 5.89 31.37
C ARG A 355 -17.39 7.37 31.39
N SER A 356 -18.41 7.77 32.16
CA SER A 356 -18.79 9.18 32.30
C SER A 356 -17.65 10.05 32.84
N LYS A 357 -16.90 9.53 33.82
CA LYS A 357 -15.72 10.21 34.35
C LYS A 357 -14.62 10.37 33.30
N LEU A 358 -14.37 9.33 32.50
CA LEU A 358 -13.36 9.36 31.44
C LEU A 358 -13.74 10.36 30.34
N ILE A 359 -15.00 10.34 29.90
CA ILE A 359 -15.54 11.32 28.95
C ILE A 359 -15.30 12.74 29.47
N HIS A 360 -15.72 13.02 30.70
CA HIS A 360 -15.58 14.34 31.30
C HIS A 360 -14.10 14.78 31.38
N ARG A 361 -13.19 13.90 31.81
CA ARG A 361 -11.76 14.22 31.92
C ARG A 361 -11.09 14.46 30.56
N ILE A 362 -11.45 13.69 29.53
CA ILE A 362 -10.96 13.94 28.18
C ILE A 362 -11.51 15.28 27.66
N THR A 363 -12.79 15.58 27.87
CA THR A 363 -13.38 16.88 27.51
C THR A 363 -12.66 18.05 28.20
N GLU A 364 -12.36 17.93 29.50
CA GLU A 364 -11.57 18.94 30.23
C GLU A 364 -10.17 19.12 29.62
N SER A 365 -9.47 18.03 29.28
CA SER A 365 -8.13 18.10 28.69
C SER A 365 -8.09 18.79 27.32
N LEU A 366 -9.22 18.84 26.60
CA LEU A 366 -9.32 19.47 25.28
C LEU A 366 -9.86 20.91 25.35
N ASN A 367 -9.88 21.51 26.54
CA ASN A 367 -10.42 22.85 26.80
C ASN A 367 -11.90 23.00 26.38
N GLY A 368 -12.68 21.91 26.42
CA GLY A 368 -14.11 21.91 26.11
C GLY A 368 -14.53 20.83 25.13
N ASN A 369 -15.77 20.96 24.65
CA ASN A 369 -16.35 19.99 23.73
C ASN A 369 -15.87 20.21 22.30
N VAL A 370 -15.24 19.20 21.72
CA VAL A 370 -14.81 19.20 20.31
C VAL A 370 -15.93 18.63 19.46
N SER A 371 -16.52 19.46 18.60
CA SER A 371 -17.55 19.01 17.66
C SER A 371 -16.91 18.27 16.48
N PRO A 372 -17.40 17.08 16.09
CA PRO A 372 -16.85 16.35 14.95
C PRO A 372 -16.99 17.16 13.66
N SER A 373 -15.85 17.48 13.04
CA SER A 373 -15.75 18.18 11.75
C SER A 373 -15.47 17.22 10.58
N GLY A 374 -15.27 15.94 10.88
CA GLY A 374 -14.91 14.89 9.93
C GLY A 374 -13.39 14.83 9.68
N VAL A 375 -13.01 14.08 8.64
CA VAL A 375 -11.59 13.84 8.32
C VAL A 375 -10.88 15.16 7.95
N PRO A 376 -9.70 15.49 8.51
CA PRO A 376 -8.98 16.71 8.14
C PRO A 376 -8.52 16.74 6.67
N GLN A 377 -8.46 17.94 6.07
CA GLN A 377 -8.19 18.11 4.63
C GLN A 377 -6.86 17.48 4.16
N HIS A 378 -5.80 17.57 4.97
CA HIS A 378 -4.49 17.00 4.63
C HIS A 378 -4.49 15.47 4.56
N LEU A 379 -5.50 14.80 5.13
CA LEU A 379 -5.70 13.34 5.03
C LEU A 379 -6.66 12.97 3.88
N ARG A 380 -7.37 13.94 3.29
CA ARG A 380 -8.27 13.73 2.15
C ARG A 380 -7.56 13.82 0.80
N SER A 381 -6.50 14.63 0.71
CA SER A 381 -5.71 14.87 -0.50
C SER A 381 -4.24 14.98 -0.17
N ALA A 382 -3.37 14.48 -1.04
CA ALA A 382 -1.92 14.63 -0.92
C ALA A 382 -1.48 16.09 -1.11
N TYR A 383 -2.22 16.87 -1.90
CA TYR A 383 -1.89 18.25 -2.28
C TYR A 383 -3.09 19.18 -2.12
N GLY A 384 -3.14 19.93 -1.02
CA GLY A 384 -4.17 20.94 -0.77
C GLY A 384 -4.00 22.12 -1.72
N GLY A 385 -4.99 22.39 -2.57
CA GLY A 385 -4.90 23.47 -3.57
C GLY A 385 -3.72 23.32 -4.55
N GLY A 386 -3.23 22.10 -4.78
CA GLY A 386 -2.08 21.82 -5.64
C GLY A 386 -0.70 22.06 -5.00
N LYS A 387 -0.64 22.38 -3.70
CA LYS A 387 0.60 22.59 -2.95
C LYS A 387 0.86 21.45 -1.96
N LEU A 388 2.13 21.22 -1.63
CA LEU A 388 2.51 20.37 -0.51
C LEU A 388 2.27 21.13 0.80
N ILE A 389 1.57 20.49 1.73
CA ILE A 389 1.45 20.94 3.12
C ILE A 389 2.00 19.79 3.98
N PRO A 390 3.27 19.88 4.44
CA PRO A 390 3.89 18.86 5.27
C PRO A 390 3.14 18.69 6.59
N ALA A 391 3.02 17.44 7.06
CA ALA A 391 2.40 17.12 8.35
C ALA A 391 3.43 16.81 9.45
N GLY A 392 4.68 16.56 9.07
CA GLY A 392 5.81 16.37 9.97
C GLY A 392 6.47 17.68 10.38
N GLN A 393 7.49 17.55 11.21
CA GLN A 393 8.31 18.70 11.63
C GLN A 393 9.18 19.17 10.47
N ILE A 394 9.19 20.49 10.26
CA ILE A 394 9.99 21.13 9.21
C ILE A 394 10.86 22.23 9.78
N ILE A 395 12.04 22.42 9.18
CA ILE A 395 12.88 23.60 9.38
C ILE A 395 12.90 24.37 8.07
N VAL A 396 12.30 25.57 8.07
CA VAL A 396 12.27 26.43 6.88
C VAL A 396 13.62 27.10 6.72
N MET A 397 14.25 26.90 5.56
CA MET A 397 15.56 27.51 5.25
C MET A 397 15.39 28.79 4.44
N ARG A 398 14.38 28.85 3.57
CA ARG A 398 14.07 30.00 2.71
C ARG A 398 12.55 30.17 2.56
N GLY A 399 12.07 31.41 2.63
CA GLY A 399 10.66 31.76 2.41
C GLY A 399 9.74 31.33 3.55
N GLU A 400 8.45 31.18 3.22
CA GLU A 400 7.42 30.64 4.11
C GLU A 400 6.89 29.32 3.55
N VAL A 401 6.82 28.29 4.39
CA VAL A 401 6.28 26.97 4.03
C VAL A 401 5.10 26.68 4.94
N GLU A 402 3.92 26.56 4.35
CA GLU A 402 2.71 26.17 5.07
C GLU A 402 2.81 24.70 5.51
N SER A 403 2.51 24.44 6.78
CA SER A 403 2.52 23.10 7.37
C SER A 403 1.27 22.87 8.21
N VAL A 404 0.91 21.60 8.40
CA VAL A 404 -0.23 21.22 9.23
C VAL A 404 0.08 21.61 10.68
N GLN A 405 -0.82 22.40 11.27
CA GLN A 405 -0.74 22.81 12.66
C GLN A 405 -1.72 22.01 13.51
N ASP A 406 -1.32 21.73 14.74
CA ASP A 406 -2.22 21.17 15.73
C ASP A 406 -3.31 22.21 16.07
N PRO A 407 -4.59 21.80 16.17
CA PRO A 407 -5.65 22.71 16.57
C PRO A 407 -5.39 23.30 17.96
N GLY A 408 -5.78 24.55 18.21
CA GLY A 408 -5.53 25.21 19.50
C GLY A 408 -6.21 24.56 20.72
N TRP A 409 -7.20 23.70 20.50
CA TRP A 409 -7.85 22.90 21.56
C TRP A 409 -7.12 21.59 21.87
N TRP A 410 -6.14 21.19 21.04
CA TRP A 410 -5.44 19.92 21.20
C TRP A 410 -4.37 20.01 22.28
N ALA A 411 -4.44 19.11 23.27
CA ALA A 411 -3.45 18.98 24.33
C ALA A 411 -3.10 17.50 24.53
N GLN A 412 -2.15 17.00 23.74
CA GLN A 412 -1.78 15.57 23.74
C GLN A 412 -1.37 15.09 25.13
N ASP A 413 -0.48 15.79 25.83
CA ASP A 413 0.05 15.36 27.12
C ASP A 413 -1.04 15.20 28.18
N GLU A 414 -2.03 16.09 28.20
CA GLU A 414 -3.17 16.01 29.12
C GLU A 414 -4.09 14.82 28.79
N VAL A 415 -4.39 14.61 27.50
CA VAL A 415 -5.14 13.43 27.06
C VAL A 415 -4.42 12.15 27.46
N MET A 416 -3.10 12.09 27.26
CA MET A 416 -2.30 10.91 27.58
C MET A 416 -2.22 10.64 29.09
N LYS A 417 -2.09 11.68 29.93
CA LYS A 417 -2.18 11.54 31.40
C LYS A 417 -3.51 10.92 31.83
N VAL A 418 -4.62 11.35 31.24
CA VAL A 418 -5.95 10.79 31.52
C VAL A 418 -6.02 9.32 31.11
N MET A 419 -5.49 8.97 29.93
CA MET A 419 -5.50 7.61 29.40
C MET A 419 -4.62 6.65 30.20
N ASP A 420 -3.41 7.07 30.55
CA ASP A 420 -2.49 6.26 31.35
C ASP A 420 -3.10 5.92 32.72
N HIS A 421 -3.69 6.91 33.37
CA HIS A 421 -4.40 6.70 34.64
C HIS A 421 -5.61 5.78 34.53
N ALA A 422 -6.38 5.88 33.43
CA ALA A 422 -7.53 5.02 33.19
C ALA A 422 -7.11 3.55 32.98
N CYS A 423 -6.05 3.32 32.21
CA CYS A 423 -5.51 1.99 31.92
C CYS A 423 -4.85 1.36 33.16
N GLU A 424 -4.09 2.13 33.94
CA GLU A 424 -3.48 1.62 35.18
C GLU A 424 -4.53 1.12 36.19
N LYS A 425 -5.66 1.82 36.29
CA LYS A 425 -6.75 1.45 37.22
C LYS A 425 -7.51 0.20 36.81
N LEU A 426 -7.64 -0.06 35.51
CA LEU A 426 -8.20 -1.31 34.97
C LEU A 426 -7.34 -2.52 35.34
N GLY A 427 -6.01 -2.35 35.41
CA GLY A 427 -5.06 -3.42 35.72
C GLY A 427 -4.93 -3.77 37.21
N LYS A 428 -5.58 -3.03 38.11
CA LYS A 428 -5.50 -3.20 39.57
C LYS A 428 -6.89 -3.54 40.13
N ASN A 429 -6.97 -4.49 41.07
CA ASN A 429 -8.20 -4.67 41.86
C ASN A 429 -8.46 -3.38 42.65
N THR A 430 -9.62 -2.75 42.47
CA THR A 430 -10.00 -1.52 43.20
C THR A 430 -11.15 -1.80 44.18
N GLY A 431 -11.19 -1.07 45.31
CA GLY A 431 -12.25 -1.14 46.34
C GLY A 431 -11.87 -1.89 47.62
N MET A 432 -12.87 -2.33 48.41
CA MET A 432 -12.72 -3.07 49.68
C MET A 432 -11.80 -4.31 49.56
N LYS A 433 -11.74 -4.94 48.38
CA LYS A 433 -10.83 -6.07 48.11
C LYS A 433 -9.33 -5.71 48.18
N ALA A 434 -8.95 -4.46 47.91
CA ALA A 434 -7.56 -4.01 48.05
C ALA A 434 -7.19 -3.67 49.50
N VAL A 435 -8.19 -3.27 50.31
CA VAL A 435 -8.01 -2.89 51.73
C VAL A 435 -7.88 -4.12 52.63
N PHE A 436 -8.55 -5.24 52.29
CA PHE A 436 -8.49 -6.48 53.08
C PHE A 436 -7.46 -7.51 52.60
N GLY A 437 -6.86 -7.37 51.40
CA GLY A 437 -5.96 -8.38 50.82
C GLY A 437 -4.74 -7.86 50.07
N GLY A 438 -4.49 -6.54 50.07
CA GLY A 438 -3.43 -5.92 49.29
C GLY A 438 -3.73 -5.88 47.78
N ALA A 439 -2.99 -5.04 47.05
CA ALA A 439 -3.12 -4.92 45.60
C ALA A 439 -2.50 -6.15 44.89
N GLN A 440 -3.26 -7.23 44.72
CA GLN A 440 -2.83 -8.39 43.94
C GLN A 440 -3.18 -8.22 42.45
N LYS A 441 -2.19 -8.36 41.56
CA LYS A 441 -2.41 -8.57 40.12
C LYS A 441 -3.15 -9.89 39.93
N LYS A 442 -4.23 -9.92 39.14
CA LYS A 442 -4.92 -11.18 38.78
C LYS A 442 -3.90 -12.18 38.19
N PRO A 443 -3.69 -13.36 38.78
CA PRO A 443 -2.77 -14.34 38.22
C PRO A 443 -3.39 -15.00 36.97
N LEU A 444 -2.64 -15.06 35.87
CA LEU A 444 -3.01 -15.86 34.69
C LEU A 444 -2.71 -17.33 34.99
N MET A 445 -3.76 -18.14 35.14
CA MET A 445 -3.71 -19.60 35.26
C MET A 445 -3.66 -20.26 33.87
N THR A 446 -2.56 -20.11 33.13
CA THR A 446 -2.20 -20.95 31.97
C THR A 446 -0.68 -20.97 31.80
N LYS A 447 -0.08 -22.14 31.52
CA LYS A 447 1.37 -22.26 31.25
C LYS A 447 1.84 -21.46 30.02
N VAL A 448 0.90 -20.99 29.19
CA VAL A 448 1.12 -20.16 28.00
C VAL A 448 0.45 -18.80 28.21
N SER A 449 1.16 -17.70 27.93
CA SER A 449 0.59 -16.35 28.00
C SER A 449 -0.43 -16.15 26.85
N MET A 450 -1.51 -15.43 27.10
CA MET A 450 -2.51 -15.09 26.06
C MET A 450 -1.88 -14.37 24.85
N ARG A 451 -0.83 -13.58 25.09
CA ARG A 451 -0.03 -12.95 24.04
C ARG A 451 0.59 -13.97 23.10
N HIS A 452 1.27 -14.98 23.65
CA HIS A 452 1.92 -16.01 22.85
C HIS A 452 0.91 -16.84 22.05
N LEU A 453 -0.25 -17.14 22.65
CA LEU A 453 -1.33 -17.83 21.94
C LEU A 453 -1.85 -17.01 20.74
N ASN A 454 -2.07 -15.70 20.93
CA ASN A 454 -2.50 -14.82 19.86
C ASN A 454 -1.45 -14.72 18.74
N GLU A 455 -0.17 -14.67 19.10
CA GLU A 455 0.95 -14.68 18.14
C GLU A 455 0.93 -15.95 17.28
N ILE A 456 0.82 -17.13 17.89
CA ILE A 456 0.75 -18.43 17.17
C ILE A 456 -0.45 -18.49 16.22
N VAL A 457 -1.64 -18.12 16.70
CA VAL A 457 -2.86 -18.16 15.89
C VAL A 457 -2.74 -17.21 14.70
N ARG A 458 -2.22 -16.00 14.93
CA ARG A 458 -1.99 -15.00 13.89
C ARG A 458 -0.99 -15.49 12.85
N GLU A 459 0.15 -16.03 13.27
CA GLU A 459 1.18 -16.55 12.35
C GLU A 459 0.61 -17.67 11.49
N ARG A 460 -0.06 -18.65 12.10
CA ARG A 460 -0.72 -19.74 11.36
C ARG A 460 -1.67 -19.21 10.29
N ASN A 461 -2.52 -18.26 10.65
CA ASN A 461 -3.51 -17.69 9.72
C ASN A 461 -2.83 -16.86 8.62
N GLN A 462 -1.75 -16.14 8.95
CA GLN A 462 -0.96 -15.40 7.98
C GLN A 462 -0.31 -16.34 6.95
N TYR A 463 0.32 -17.43 7.41
CA TYR A 463 0.89 -18.44 6.51
C TYR A 463 -0.16 -19.03 5.56
N SER A 464 -1.37 -19.30 6.06
CA SER A 464 -2.47 -19.79 5.22
C SER A 464 -2.86 -18.80 4.12
N ARG A 465 -2.91 -17.50 4.43
CA ARG A 465 -3.21 -16.45 3.44
C ARG A 465 -2.07 -16.30 2.43
N ASP A 466 -0.84 -16.20 2.90
CA ASP A 466 0.34 -16.04 2.05
C ASP A 466 0.49 -17.20 1.05
N ALA A 467 0.18 -18.43 1.47
CA ALA A 467 0.21 -19.59 0.59
C ALA A 467 -0.83 -19.50 -0.54
N MET A 468 -2.06 -19.08 -0.22
CA MET A 468 -3.13 -18.89 -1.19
C MET A 468 -2.81 -17.75 -2.17
N GLU A 469 -2.24 -16.65 -1.66
CA GLU A 469 -1.80 -15.51 -2.47
C GLU A 469 -0.68 -15.89 -3.43
N ALA A 470 0.36 -16.56 -2.94
CA ALA A 470 1.49 -16.99 -3.77
C ALA A 470 1.03 -17.90 -4.91
N TRP A 471 0.05 -18.78 -4.64
CA TRP A 471 -0.56 -19.62 -5.65
C TRP A 471 -1.31 -18.81 -6.70
N GLN A 472 -2.13 -17.84 -6.28
CA GLN A 472 -2.88 -16.98 -7.20
C GLN A 472 -1.96 -16.10 -8.04
N ASP A 473 -0.91 -15.53 -7.45
CA ASP A 473 0.10 -14.73 -8.13
C ASP A 473 0.85 -15.56 -9.17
N PHE A 474 1.16 -16.83 -8.85
CA PHE A 474 1.74 -17.77 -9.81
C PHE A 474 0.81 -18.04 -11.00
N ILE A 475 -0.49 -18.27 -10.76
CA ILE A 475 -1.47 -18.45 -11.85
C ILE A 475 -1.52 -17.21 -12.75
N ASN A 476 -1.58 -16.02 -12.15
CA ASN A 476 -1.66 -14.75 -12.90
C ASN A 476 -0.36 -14.49 -13.69
N LEU A 477 0.80 -14.79 -13.11
CA LEU A 477 2.08 -14.70 -13.80
C LEU A 477 2.17 -15.67 -14.98
N LYS A 478 1.77 -16.93 -14.77
CA LYS A 478 1.73 -17.93 -15.84
C LYS A 478 0.81 -17.51 -16.97
N GLY A 479 -0.41 -17.06 -16.68
CA GLY A 479 -1.35 -16.61 -17.71
C GLY A 479 -0.85 -15.43 -18.54
N ARG A 480 -0.12 -14.50 -17.92
CA ARG A 480 0.55 -13.40 -18.63
C ARG A 480 1.69 -13.92 -19.51
N MET A 481 2.53 -14.81 -18.97
CA MET A 481 3.63 -15.41 -19.73
C MET A 481 3.12 -16.21 -20.93
N ASP A 482 2.03 -16.95 -20.80
CA ASP A 482 1.38 -17.69 -21.90
C ASP A 482 0.85 -16.73 -22.98
N THR A 483 0.33 -15.57 -22.58
CA THR A 483 -0.12 -14.52 -23.51
C THR A 483 1.05 -13.92 -24.29
N GLU A 484 2.15 -13.58 -23.62
CA GLU A 484 3.36 -13.07 -24.26
C GLU A 484 3.99 -14.12 -25.19
N LEU A 485 4.06 -15.38 -24.74
CA LEU A 485 4.52 -16.49 -25.56
C LEU A 485 3.69 -16.60 -26.83
N THR A 486 2.36 -16.52 -26.72
CA THR A 486 1.47 -16.55 -27.89
C THR A 486 1.74 -15.41 -28.86
N LYS A 487 1.98 -14.19 -28.38
CA LYS A 487 2.32 -13.04 -29.23
C LYS A 487 3.66 -13.24 -29.94
N VAL A 488 4.70 -13.64 -29.20
CA VAL A 488 6.04 -13.88 -29.74
C VAL A 488 5.99 -15.00 -30.78
N THR A 489 5.27 -16.10 -30.51
CA THR A 489 5.08 -17.18 -31.46
C THR A 489 4.38 -16.69 -32.74
N LYS A 490 3.31 -15.89 -32.63
CA LYS A 490 2.64 -15.31 -33.81
C LYS A 490 3.57 -14.41 -34.61
N ARG A 491 4.34 -13.54 -33.95
CA ARG A 491 5.31 -12.66 -34.62
C ARG A 491 6.42 -13.45 -35.29
N ASN A 492 6.91 -14.51 -34.64
CA ASN A 492 7.92 -15.40 -35.19
C ASN A 492 7.41 -16.10 -36.45
N ASN A 493 6.18 -16.63 -36.43
CA ASN A 493 5.58 -17.27 -37.60
C ASN A 493 5.45 -16.29 -38.78
N PHE A 494 4.99 -15.06 -38.51
CA PHE A 494 4.92 -14.01 -39.52
C PHE A 494 6.30 -13.69 -40.13
N LEU A 495 7.34 -13.55 -39.30
CA LEU A 495 8.70 -13.29 -39.78
C LEU A 495 9.27 -14.45 -40.59
N VAL A 496 8.92 -15.69 -40.25
CA VAL A 496 9.28 -16.88 -41.02
C VAL A 496 8.61 -16.85 -42.40
N GLU A 497 7.34 -16.47 -42.47
CA GLU A 497 6.61 -16.29 -43.75
C GLU A 497 7.24 -15.17 -44.61
N GLU A 498 7.57 -14.02 -44.01
CA GLU A 498 8.27 -12.94 -44.74
C GLU A 498 9.63 -13.39 -45.25
N LEU A 499 10.43 -14.08 -44.42
CA LEU A 499 11.73 -14.60 -44.82
C LEU A 499 11.62 -15.54 -46.02
N GLU A 500 10.60 -16.40 -46.04
CA GLU A 500 10.37 -17.33 -47.15
C GLU A 500 9.94 -16.60 -48.44
N SER A 501 9.09 -15.57 -48.31
CA SER A 501 8.74 -14.68 -49.42
C SER A 501 9.99 -13.98 -50.00
N TRP A 502 10.85 -13.44 -49.14
CA TRP A 502 12.11 -12.80 -49.56
C TRP A 502 13.06 -13.77 -50.25
N LYS A 503 13.19 -15.00 -49.75
CA LYS A 503 13.97 -16.05 -50.44
C LYS A 503 13.43 -16.34 -51.84
N GLN A 504 12.11 -16.46 -52.00
CA GLN A 504 11.51 -16.70 -53.32
C GLN A 504 11.76 -15.53 -54.28
N GLN A 505 11.66 -14.28 -53.81
CA GLN A 505 11.99 -13.11 -54.61
C GLN A 505 13.47 -13.11 -55.01
N PHE A 506 14.36 -13.41 -54.07
CA PHE A 506 15.80 -13.49 -54.33
C PHE A 506 16.13 -14.56 -55.39
N LEU A 507 15.52 -15.75 -55.29
CA LEU A 507 15.69 -16.82 -56.29
C LEU A 507 15.22 -16.38 -57.69
N LYS A 508 14.11 -15.63 -57.79
CA LYS A 508 13.65 -15.07 -59.07
C LYS A 508 14.65 -14.04 -59.61
N PHE A 509 15.16 -13.15 -58.77
CA PHE A 509 16.18 -12.19 -59.16
C PHE A 509 17.47 -12.87 -59.64
N GLN A 510 17.90 -13.93 -58.96
CA GLN A 510 19.05 -14.73 -59.37
C GLN A 510 18.85 -15.33 -60.76
N ALA A 511 17.68 -15.95 -61.01
CA ALA A 511 17.36 -16.52 -62.32
C ALA A 511 17.35 -15.47 -63.45
N PHE A 512 16.81 -14.27 -63.19
CA PHE A 512 16.86 -13.17 -64.16
C PHE A 512 18.29 -12.70 -64.43
N ALA A 513 19.13 -12.59 -63.39
CA ALA A 513 20.53 -12.20 -63.55
C ALA A 513 21.33 -13.23 -64.36
N GLU A 514 21.09 -14.53 -64.12
CA GLU A 514 21.68 -15.62 -64.90
C GLU A 514 21.25 -15.56 -66.38
N GLN A 515 19.96 -15.31 -66.65
CA GLN A 515 19.44 -15.17 -68.00
C GLN A 515 20.03 -13.95 -68.73
N LEU A 516 20.05 -12.78 -68.09
CA LEU A 516 20.68 -11.56 -68.64
C LEU A 516 22.16 -11.78 -68.95
N THR A 517 22.88 -12.50 -68.08
CA THR A 517 24.28 -12.85 -68.30
C THR A 517 24.45 -13.73 -69.54
N LYS A 518 23.56 -14.72 -69.71
CA LYS A 518 23.54 -15.59 -70.90
C LYS A 518 23.24 -14.80 -72.17
N GLU A 519 22.19 -13.99 -72.19
CA GLU A 519 21.81 -13.15 -73.34
C GLU A 519 22.93 -12.15 -73.70
N THR A 520 23.57 -11.55 -72.70
CA THR A 520 24.73 -10.66 -72.91
C THR A 520 25.89 -11.39 -73.58
N ASN A 521 26.17 -12.63 -73.18
CA ASN A 521 27.21 -13.45 -73.79
C ASN A 521 26.85 -13.84 -75.24
N GLU A 522 25.59 -14.21 -75.51
CA GLU A 522 25.12 -14.50 -76.87
C GLU A 522 25.19 -13.27 -77.80
N LEU A 523 24.81 -12.09 -77.29
CA LEU A 523 24.94 -10.82 -78.00
C LEU A 523 26.40 -10.49 -78.31
N LYS A 524 27.32 -10.69 -77.36
CA LYS A 524 28.77 -10.52 -77.61
C LYS A 524 29.26 -11.41 -78.75
N ILE A 525 28.87 -12.69 -78.75
CA ILE A 525 29.25 -13.64 -79.80
C ILE A 525 28.69 -13.19 -81.16
N LYS A 526 27.41 -12.79 -81.23
CA LYS A 526 26.80 -12.26 -82.47
C LYS A 526 27.51 -11.00 -82.97
N ILE A 527 27.85 -10.07 -82.09
CA ILE A 527 28.59 -8.84 -82.43
C ILE A 527 29.97 -9.19 -82.98
N GLU A 528 30.70 -10.13 -82.38
CA GLU A 528 31.98 -10.60 -82.91
C GLU A 528 31.86 -11.24 -84.29
N ASN A 529 30.83 -12.07 -84.50
CA ASN A 529 30.56 -12.68 -85.80
C ASN A 529 30.25 -11.63 -86.87
N HIS A 530 29.37 -10.67 -86.59
CA HIS A 530 29.10 -9.55 -87.50
C HIS A 530 30.33 -8.70 -87.77
N LYS A 531 31.18 -8.44 -86.76
CA LYS A 531 32.47 -7.75 -86.97
C LYS A 531 33.41 -8.55 -87.88
N ARG A 532 33.42 -9.89 -87.80
CA ARG A 532 34.20 -10.77 -88.68
C ARG A 532 33.64 -10.78 -90.11
N GLU A 533 32.32 -10.82 -90.27
CA GLU A 533 31.66 -10.74 -91.58
C GLU A 533 31.87 -9.39 -92.26
N ASN A 534 31.73 -8.27 -91.55
CA ASN A 534 32.01 -6.95 -92.11
C ASN A 534 33.47 -6.83 -92.59
N ARG A 535 34.43 -7.38 -91.83
CA ARG A 535 35.85 -7.45 -92.25
C ARG A 535 36.12 -8.33 -93.47
N ARG A 536 35.14 -9.12 -93.93
CA ARG A 536 35.25 -9.92 -95.17
C ARG A 536 34.64 -9.22 -96.38
N ILE A 537 33.83 -8.19 -96.16
CA ILE A 537 33.05 -7.49 -97.22
C ILE A 537 33.69 -6.13 -97.56
N THR A 538 34.47 -5.54 -96.65
CA THR A 538 35.51 -4.53 -96.93
C THR A 538 36.86 -5.20 -97.08
#